data_AF-A0AAU9PAT9-F1
#
_entry.id   AF-A0AAU9PAT9-F1
#
_cell.length_a   1.000
_cell.length_b   1.000
_cell.length_c   1.000
_cell.angle_alpha   90.00
_cell.angle_beta   90.00
_cell.angle_gamma   90.00
#
_symmetry.space_group_name_H-M   'P 1'
#
loop_
_entity.id
_entity.type
_entity.pdbx_description
1 polymer ?
#
loop_
_entity_poly.entity_id
_entity_poly.type
_entity_poly.pdbx_seq_one_letter_code
_entity_poly.pdbx_strand_id
1 'polypeptide(L)'
;MSASSSRSINLLRVGNLRDDDPCPPCDCQDAISVERTAWTNDNVARRFWNCKNSLVSIPFVYLHHKEMDEGYYKEQLRKMRFELKRKEEFSEVSKIQKKLVKLQQAMEADKQVFETQLTELMKQKKMLKSGIFVMVIVVIAMWLKWP
;
A
#
# COMPACT_ATOMS: atom_id res chain seq x y z
N MET A 1 27.80 -6.09 71.56
CA MET A 1 28.28 -6.38 70.19
C MET A 1 27.10 -6.91 69.41
N SER A 2 26.52 -6.10 68.51
CA SER A 2 25.36 -6.49 67.71
C SER A 2 25.84 -6.66 66.27
N ALA A 3 25.91 -7.91 65.80
CA ALA A 3 26.21 -8.21 64.41
C ALA A 3 24.99 -7.87 63.56
N SER A 4 25.05 -6.74 62.85
CA SER A 4 24.05 -6.40 61.83
C SER A 4 24.36 -7.22 60.58
N SER A 5 23.56 -8.26 60.34
CA SER A 5 23.57 -9.00 59.08
C SER A 5 22.91 -8.12 58.02
N SER A 6 23.72 -7.34 57.30
CA SER A 6 23.29 -6.59 56.12
C SER A 6 22.97 -7.58 54.99
N ARG A 7 21.73 -8.04 54.92
CA ARG A 7 21.18 -8.65 53.70
C ARG A 7 21.11 -7.55 52.63
N SER A 8 22.12 -7.44 51.79
CA SER A 8 22.08 -6.61 50.59
C SER A 8 21.03 -7.18 49.64
N ILE A 9 19.86 -6.55 49.59
CA ILE A 9 18.86 -6.83 48.56
C ILE A 9 19.45 -6.33 47.25
N ASN A 10 19.84 -7.24 46.34
CA ASN A 10 20.29 -6.91 44.99
C ASN A 10 19.10 -6.34 44.19
N LEU A 11 18.80 -5.05 44.37
CA LEU A 11 17.78 -4.32 43.63
C LEU A 11 18.33 -4.01 42.22
N LEU A 12 17.92 -4.80 41.23
CA LEU A 12 18.14 -4.46 39.82
C LEU A 12 17.44 -3.13 39.51
N ARG A 13 18.22 -2.08 39.23
CA ARG A 13 17.77 -0.81 38.67
C ARG A 13 17.90 -0.87 37.15
N VAL A 14 16.76 -1.02 36.49
CA VAL A 14 16.66 -0.86 35.03
C VAL A 14 16.42 0.61 34.75
N GLY A 15 17.27 1.22 33.94
CA GLY A 15 17.14 2.61 33.50
C GLY A 15 17.14 2.70 31.98
N ASN A 16 16.57 3.77 31.43
CA ASN A 16 16.71 4.11 30.01
C ASN A 16 17.80 5.17 29.91
N LEU A 17 18.82 4.93 29.09
CA LEU A 17 19.91 5.85 28.83
C LEU A 17 19.79 6.36 27.39
N ARG A 18 19.82 7.67 27.18
CA ARG A 18 19.90 8.26 25.84
C ARG A 18 21.35 8.21 25.34
N ASP A 19 21.53 8.30 24.02
CA ASP A 19 22.87 8.21 23.39
C ASP A 19 23.84 9.30 23.87
N ASP A 20 23.32 10.46 24.27
CA ASP A 20 24.11 11.59 24.76
C ASP A 20 24.37 11.54 26.29
N ASP A 21 23.73 10.61 27.01
CA ASP A 21 23.88 10.55 28.46
C ASP A 21 25.25 9.95 28.83
N PRO A 22 25.95 10.53 29.83
CA PRO A 22 27.21 10.00 30.28
C PRO A 22 27.03 8.59 30.83
N CYS A 23 28.02 7.74 30.54
CA CYS A 23 28.02 6.36 30.97
C CYS A 23 27.88 6.28 32.50
N PRO A 24 26.88 5.53 33.02
CA PRO A 24 26.59 5.53 34.45
C PRO A 24 27.74 4.84 35.20
N PRO A 25 28.25 5.44 36.30
CA PRO A 25 29.33 4.84 37.07
C PRO A 25 28.86 3.54 37.74
N CYS A 26 29.72 2.51 37.77
CA CYS A 26 29.49 1.36 38.65
C CYS A 26 29.90 1.73 40.08
N ASP A 27 29.26 1.14 41.09
CA ASP A 27 29.70 1.20 42.50
C ASP A 27 30.95 0.31 42.76
N CYS A 28 31.65 -0.08 41.70
CA CYS A 28 32.83 -0.94 41.75
C CYS A 28 34.10 -0.11 41.85
N GLN A 29 35.16 -0.67 42.41
CA GLN A 29 36.41 0.04 42.74
C GLN A 29 37.05 0.78 41.55
N ASP A 30 36.85 0.27 40.33
CA ASP A 30 37.36 0.86 39.09
C ASP A 30 36.36 1.79 38.38
N ALA A 31 35.14 1.96 38.88
CA ALA A 31 34.05 2.82 38.37
C ALA A 31 33.66 2.67 36.88
N ILE A 32 34.27 1.74 36.13
CA ILE A 32 34.08 1.58 34.68
C ILE A 32 32.93 0.61 34.36
N SER A 33 31.94 1.13 33.65
CA SER A 33 30.93 0.36 32.93
C SER A 33 31.31 0.21 31.45
N VAL A 34 30.95 -0.92 30.87
CA VAL A 34 31.23 -1.28 29.47
C VAL A 34 29.94 -1.71 28.78
N GLU A 35 29.81 -1.36 27.51
CA GLU A 35 28.70 -1.80 26.67
C GLU A 35 28.86 -3.29 26.33
N ARG A 36 27.76 -4.03 26.40
CA ARG A 36 27.66 -5.45 26.07
C ARG A 36 26.42 -5.68 25.23
N THR A 37 26.44 -6.76 24.46
CA THR A 37 25.30 -7.18 23.65
C THR A 37 24.69 -8.44 24.25
N ALA A 38 23.37 -8.49 24.38
CA ALA A 38 22.66 -9.67 24.84
C ALA A 38 22.66 -10.75 23.74
N TRP A 39 22.91 -12.00 24.15
CA TRP A 39 22.98 -13.17 23.27
C TRP A 39 21.74 -14.07 23.35
N THR A 40 20.67 -13.64 24.01
CA THR A 40 19.45 -14.47 24.16
C THR A 40 18.48 -14.27 23.00
N ASN A 41 17.75 -15.34 22.65
CA ASN A 41 16.79 -15.35 21.55
C ASN A 41 15.65 -14.33 21.72
N ASP A 42 15.28 -14.01 22.96
CA ASP A 42 14.22 -13.05 23.27
C ASP A 42 14.70 -11.58 23.27
N ASN A 43 16.02 -11.36 23.29
CA ASN A 43 16.64 -10.03 23.35
C ASN A 43 17.85 -9.91 22.41
N VAL A 44 17.74 -10.45 21.20
CA VAL A 44 18.83 -10.47 20.21
C VAL A 44 19.29 -9.05 19.92
N ALA A 45 20.61 -8.85 19.99
CA ALA A 45 21.28 -7.59 19.64
C ALA A 45 20.91 -6.38 20.52
N ARG A 46 20.20 -6.56 21.64
CA ARG A 46 19.99 -5.48 22.61
C ARG A 46 21.31 -5.14 23.29
N ARG A 47 21.64 -3.85 23.32
CA ARG A 47 22.84 -3.37 23.98
C ARG A 47 22.52 -2.91 25.38
N PHE A 48 23.45 -3.21 26.30
CA PHE A 48 23.34 -2.80 27.68
C PHE A 48 24.69 -2.52 28.30
N TRP A 49 24.69 -1.63 29.28
CA TRP A 49 25.89 -1.28 30.04
C TRP A 49 25.97 -2.11 31.32
N ASN A 50 27.13 -2.70 31.61
CA ASN A 50 27.41 -3.39 32.86
C ASN A 50 28.84 -3.06 33.33
N CYS A 51 29.08 -3.15 34.63
CA CYS A 51 30.41 -3.08 35.23
C CYS A 51 31.41 -4.02 34.53
N LYS A 52 32.63 -3.51 34.26
CA LYS A 52 33.71 -4.27 33.61
C LYS A 52 34.08 -5.54 34.37
N ASN A 53 34.19 -5.46 35.71
CA ASN A 53 34.67 -6.54 36.56
C ASN A 53 33.54 -7.46 37.10
N SER A 54 32.28 -7.15 36.83
CA SER A 54 31.16 -8.01 37.23
C SER A 54 30.92 -9.08 36.17
N LEU A 55 31.31 -10.33 36.48
CA LEU A 55 30.93 -11.49 35.66
C LEU A 55 29.49 -11.93 35.96
N VAL A 56 28.99 -11.66 37.17
CA VAL A 56 27.63 -11.98 37.61
C VAL A 56 27.21 -10.94 38.65
N SER A 57 26.08 -10.27 38.41
CA SER A 57 25.27 -9.53 39.40
C SER A 57 25.89 -8.27 40.05
N ILE A 58 25.72 -7.09 39.43
CA ILE A 58 25.34 -5.84 40.14
C ILE A 58 24.37 -5.02 39.22
N PRO A 59 23.67 -3.99 39.70
CA PRO A 59 22.23 -3.82 39.59
C PRO A 59 21.75 -3.07 38.33
N PHE A 60 22.63 -2.61 37.45
CA PHE A 60 22.25 -1.66 36.41
C PHE A 60 22.29 -2.30 35.03
N VAL A 61 21.14 -2.38 34.37
CA VAL A 61 21.01 -2.76 32.96
C VAL A 61 20.29 -1.63 32.26
N TYR A 62 20.97 -0.94 31.36
CA TYR A 62 20.39 0.09 30.52
C TYR A 62 20.09 -0.48 29.15
N LEU A 63 18.83 -0.44 28.69
CA LEU A 63 18.43 -1.00 27.41
C LEU A 63 18.55 0.06 26.32
N HIS A 64 19.45 -0.15 25.35
CA HIS A 64 19.50 0.66 24.14
C HIS A 64 18.44 0.19 23.15
N HIS A 65 17.49 1.06 22.80
CA HIS A 65 16.49 0.80 21.78
C HIS A 65 16.51 1.90 20.72
N LYS A 66 17.04 1.58 19.54
CA LYS A 66 16.91 2.42 18.34
C LYS A 66 15.45 2.69 17.93
N GLU A 67 14.53 1.84 18.39
CA GLU A 67 13.08 1.97 18.20
C GLU A 67 12.41 2.99 19.15
N MET A 68 13.15 3.50 20.15
CA MET A 68 12.66 4.53 21.09
C MET A 68 13.03 5.96 20.68
N ASP A 69 13.57 6.17 19.47
CA ASP A 69 13.64 7.52 18.90
C ASP A 69 12.21 8.08 18.76
N GLU A 70 11.96 9.21 19.42
CA GLU A 70 10.68 9.91 19.38
C GLU A 70 10.26 10.15 17.93
N GLY A 71 9.26 9.38 17.47
CA GLY A 71 8.69 9.53 16.14
C GLY A 71 8.87 8.34 15.19
N TYR A 72 9.70 7.34 15.51
CA TYR A 72 9.87 6.16 14.66
C TYR A 72 8.52 5.48 14.32
N TYR A 73 7.73 5.16 15.35
CA TYR A 73 6.41 4.56 15.19
C TYR A 73 5.40 5.48 14.52
N LYS A 74 5.49 6.79 14.79
CA LYS A 74 4.61 7.80 14.18
C LYS A 74 4.85 7.89 12.67
N GLU A 75 6.11 7.80 12.25
CA GLU A 75 6.49 7.85 10.85
C GLU A 75 6.12 6.55 10.12
N GLN A 76 6.28 5.39 10.75
CA GLN A 76 5.80 4.12 10.21
C GLN A 76 4.28 4.10 10.02
N LEU A 77 3.51 4.62 10.99
CA LEU A 77 2.06 4.76 10.86
C LEU A 77 1.66 5.70 9.70
N ARG A 78 2.38 6.80 9.50
CA ARG A 78 2.15 7.70 8.35
C ARG A 78 2.41 6.98 7.03
N LYS A 79 3.53 6.27 6.93
CA LYS A 79 3.90 5.52 5.73
C LYS A 79 2.86 4.46 5.39
N MET A 80 2.43 3.67 6.38
CA MET A 80 1.38 2.66 6.19
C MET A 80 0.04 3.26 5.74
N ARG A 81 -0.38 4.38 6.33
CA ARG A 81 -1.60 5.09 5.89
C ARG A 81 -1.51 5.57 4.44
N PHE A 82 -0.35 6.10 4.04
CA PHE A 82 -0.14 6.56 2.68
C PHE A 82 -0.21 5.40 1.68
N GLU A 83 0.44 4.27 1.98
CA GLU A 83 0.40 3.08 1.12
C GLU A 83 -1.01 2.49 0.99
N LEU A 84 -1.79 2.49 2.08
CA LEU A 84 -3.20 2.07 2.07
C LEU A 84 -4.03 2.95 1.15
N LYS A 85 -3.97 4.28 1.35
CA LYS A 85 -4.73 5.24 0.53
C LYS A 85 -4.37 5.12 -0.95
N ARG A 86 -3.07 4.99 -1.26
CA ARG A 86 -2.60 4.80 -2.64
C ARG A 86 -3.18 3.53 -3.26
N LYS A 87 -3.17 2.40 -2.54
CA LYS A 87 -3.74 1.13 -3.04
C LYS A 87 -5.26 1.21 -3.25
N GLU A 88 -5.97 1.91 -2.37
CA GLU A 88 -7.41 2.17 -2.49
C GLU A 88 -7.71 2.98 -3.75
N GLU A 89 -7.02 4.11 -3.97
CA GLU A 89 -7.15 4.94 -5.17
C GLU A 89 -6.86 4.13 -6.46
N PHE A 90 -5.80 3.32 -6.48
CA PHE A 90 -5.52 2.43 -7.62
C PHE A 90 -6.64 1.41 -7.87
N SER A 91 -7.27 0.89 -6.81
CA SER A 91 -8.38 -0.05 -6.93
C SER A 91 -9.62 0.62 -7.54
N GLU A 92 -9.89 1.88 -7.18
CA GLU A 92 -11.00 2.65 -7.72
C GLU A 92 -10.76 3.02 -9.18
N VAL A 93 -9.55 3.49 -9.52
CA VAL A 93 -9.15 3.77 -10.90
C VAL A 93 -9.27 2.52 -11.77
N SER A 94 -8.84 1.35 -11.27
CA SER A 94 -9.00 0.08 -11.98
C SER A 94 -10.47 -0.27 -12.26
N LYS A 95 -11.36 -0.03 -11.29
CA LYS A 95 -12.82 -0.23 -11.46
C LYS A 95 -13.39 0.72 -12.53
N ILE A 96 -13.00 2.00 -12.49
CA ILE A 96 -13.45 3.00 -13.46
C ILE A 96 -12.95 2.66 -14.87
N GLN A 97 -11.68 2.28 -15.01
CA GLN A 97 -11.10 1.88 -16.29
C GLN A 97 -11.84 0.68 -16.90
N LYS A 98 -12.19 -0.33 -16.10
CA LYS A 98 -13.02 -1.46 -16.55
C LYS A 98 -14.40 -1.01 -17.03
N LYS A 99 -15.03 -0.05 -16.35
CA LYS A 99 -16.32 0.51 -16.79
C LYS A 99 -16.18 1.28 -18.10
N LEU A 100 -15.11 2.07 -18.27
CA LEU A 100 -14.83 2.79 -19.52
C LEU A 100 -14.64 1.85 -20.69
N VAL A 101 -13.87 0.76 -20.53
CA VAL A 101 -13.70 -0.24 -21.60
C VAL A 101 -15.03 -0.88 -22.00
N LYS A 102 -15.88 -1.24 -21.02
CA LYS A 102 -17.21 -1.79 -21.32
C LYS A 102 -18.10 -0.79 -22.05
N LEU A 103 -18.07 0.48 -21.64
CA LEU A 103 -18.86 1.55 -22.27
C LEU A 103 -18.39 1.80 -23.71
N GLN A 104 -17.08 1.79 -23.94
CA GLN A 104 -16.49 1.93 -25.28
C GLN A 104 -16.89 0.76 -26.19
N GLN A 105 -16.85 -0.48 -25.69
CA GLN A 105 -17.32 -1.65 -26.43
C GLN A 105 -18.82 -1.56 -26.78
N ALA A 106 -19.65 -1.10 -25.85
CA ALA A 106 -21.07 -0.89 -26.12
C ALA A 106 -21.32 0.18 -27.19
N MET A 107 -20.57 1.29 -27.14
CA MET A 107 -20.64 2.35 -28.14
C MET A 107 -20.22 1.86 -29.53
N GLU A 108 -19.16 1.05 -29.61
CA GLU A 108 -18.71 0.44 -30.87
C GLU A 108 -19.73 -0.55 -31.43
N ALA A 109 -20.38 -1.35 -30.57
CA ALA A 109 -21.47 -2.23 -30.97
C ALA A 109 -22.66 -1.43 -31.51
N ASP A 110 -23.10 -0.39 -30.81
CA ASP A 110 -24.19 0.48 -31.26
C ASP A 110 -23.86 1.14 -32.60
N LYS A 111 -22.62 1.61 -32.78
CA LYS A 111 -22.15 2.16 -34.06
C LYS A 111 -22.28 1.14 -35.19
N GLN A 112 -21.90 -0.12 -34.97
CA GLN A 112 -22.07 -1.18 -35.98
C GLN A 112 -23.55 -1.43 -36.30
N VAL A 113 -24.44 -1.38 -35.30
CA VAL A 113 -25.88 -1.50 -35.55
C VAL A 113 -26.39 -0.32 -36.40
N PHE A 114 -25.96 0.90 -36.11
CA PHE A 114 -26.34 2.06 -36.93
C PHE A 114 -25.81 1.95 -38.36
N GLU A 115 -24.56 1.53 -38.56
CA GLU A 115 -23.99 1.34 -39.89
C GLU A 115 -24.75 0.27 -40.69
N THR A 116 -25.10 -0.85 -40.06
CA THR A 116 -25.88 -1.92 -40.72
C THR A 116 -27.28 -1.42 -41.11
N GLN A 117 -28.01 -0.75 -40.22
CA GLN A 117 -29.31 -0.15 -40.54
C GLN A 117 -29.22 0.87 -41.68
N LEU A 118 -28.16 1.70 -41.70
CA LEU A 118 -27.96 2.70 -42.74
C LEU A 118 -27.73 2.04 -44.11
N THR A 119 -26.94 0.96 -44.16
CA THR A 119 -26.71 0.21 -45.41
C THR A 119 -27.98 -0.46 -45.92
N GLU A 120 -28.81 -0.98 -45.03
CA GLU A 120 -30.09 -1.60 -45.38
C GLU A 120 -31.08 -0.57 -45.95
N LEU A 121 -31.18 0.60 -45.31
CA LEU A 121 -31.97 1.73 -45.81
C LEU A 121 -31.51 2.21 -47.19
N MET A 122 -30.20 2.30 -47.42
CA MET A 122 -29.67 2.65 -48.74
C MET A 122 -30.02 1.61 -49.80
N LYS A 123 -30.00 0.32 -49.44
CA LYS A 123 -30.41 -0.78 -50.33
C LYS A 123 -31.89 -0.69 -50.66
N GLN A 124 -32.76 -0.48 -49.67
CA GLN A 124 -34.19 -0.29 -49.89
C GLN A 124 -34.49 0.91 -50.79
N LYS A 125 -33.83 2.05 -50.55
CA LYS A 125 -33.97 3.25 -51.40
C LYS A 125 -33.57 2.99 -52.85
N LYS A 126 -32.51 2.20 -53.08
CA LYS A 126 -32.08 1.81 -54.42
C LYS A 126 -33.12 0.91 -55.11
N MET A 127 -33.66 -0.07 -54.39
CA MET A 127 -34.71 -0.97 -54.92
C MET A 127 -35.99 -0.20 -55.25
N LEU A 128 -36.41 0.72 -54.38
CA LEU A 128 -37.58 1.58 -54.62
C LEU A 128 -37.40 2.44 -55.87
N LYS A 129 -36.23 3.10 -56.03
CA LYS A 129 -35.92 3.88 -57.24
C LYS A 129 -35.98 3.02 -58.50
N SER A 130 -35.43 1.80 -58.45
CA SER A 130 -35.48 0.86 -59.57
C SER A 130 -36.93 0.45 -59.89
N GLY A 131 -37.74 0.15 -58.87
CA GLY A 131 -39.14 -0.21 -59.04
C GLY A 131 -39.97 0.91 -59.67
N ILE A 132 -39.78 2.15 -59.23
CA ILE A 132 -40.41 3.34 -59.83
C ILE A 132 -40.00 3.48 -61.30
N PHE A 133 -38.72 3.31 -61.62
CA PHE A 133 -38.23 3.40 -62.99
C PHE A 133 -38.87 2.36 -63.92
N VAL A 134 -38.97 1.10 -63.46
CA VAL A 134 -39.63 0.03 -64.21
C VAL A 134 -41.13 0.33 -64.40
N MET A 135 -41.82 0.80 -63.35
CA MET A 135 -43.23 1.20 -63.46
C MET A 135 -43.44 2.31 -64.49
N VAL A 136 -42.58 3.33 -64.51
CA VAL A 136 -42.64 4.41 -65.51
C VAL A 136 -42.47 3.86 -66.93
N ILE A 137 -41.51 2.96 -67.15
CA ILE A 137 -41.31 2.32 -68.45
C ILE A 137 -42.55 1.54 -68.89
N VAL A 138 -43.16 0.76 -67.99
CA VAL A 138 -44.37 -0.01 -68.28
C VAL A 138 -45.53 0.90 -68.67
N VAL A 139 -45.73 2.00 -67.92
CA VAL A 139 -46.76 3.00 -68.26
C VAL A 139 -46.50 3.59 -69.64
N ILE A 140 -45.29 4.07 -69.92
CA ILE A 140 -44.94 4.62 -71.24
C ILE A 140 -45.18 3.59 -72.35
N ALA A 141 -44.77 2.33 -72.14
CA ALA A 141 -44.96 1.25 -73.10
C ALA A 141 -46.44 0.92 -73.35
N MET A 142 -47.29 0.99 -72.32
CA MET A 142 -48.75 0.84 -72.46
C MET A 142 -49.36 1.98 -73.25
N TRP A 143 -48.96 3.23 -72.97
CA TRP A 143 -49.42 4.41 -73.71
C TRP A 143 -49.01 4.36 -75.20
N LEU A 144 -47.78 3.89 -75.51
CA LEU A 144 -47.31 3.74 -76.89
C LEU A 144 -47.97 2.57 -77.65
N LYS A 145 -48.53 1.59 -76.94
CA LYS A 145 -49.23 0.44 -77.53
C LYS A 145 -50.72 0.68 -77.76
N TRP A 146 -51.25 1.80 -77.29
CA TRP A 146 -52.61 2.22 -77.59
C TRP A 146 -52.61 3.10 -78.86
N PRO A 147 -53.16 2.61 -79.98
CA PRO A 147 -53.29 3.39 -81.22
C PRO A 147 -54.36 4.49 -81.12
#